data_AF-A0A3D3A321-F1
#
_entry.id   AF-A0A3D3A321-F1
#
_cell.length_a   1.000
_cell.length_b   1.000
_cell.length_c   1.000
_cell.angle_alpha   90.00
_cell.angle_beta   90.00
_cell.angle_gamma   90.00
#
_symmetry.space_group_name_H-M   'P 1'
#
loop_
_entity.id
_entity.type
_entity.pdbx_description
1 polymer ?
#
loop_
_entity_poly.entity_id
_entity_poly.type
_entity_poly.pdbx_seq_one_letter_code
_entity_poly.pdbx_strand_id
1 'polypeptide(L)'
;MNFFAGEDQTGKVKVRCWKGPDYIEVPLIDEAGVDWIMADRWWPYQRPSFVTPPFAGYVSGHSTYSRAAAELLELLTGSEYWPGGLAEWSAPMNTFLVFEEGPSMTFNLQWATFMDASNESALSRMWGGIHPPIDDAPGRRIGKRVGRNAFHYAETIVFPQWAQEFGGNGFLPSGDCEGDFNGDGARGSGDLILFLTAFGLGWTGPYDLDNSAAIDTPDLLTFLQLWDSTCE
;
A
#
# COMPACT_ATOMS: atom_id res chain seq x y z
N MET A 1 0.92 -13.57 42.73
CA MET A 1 0.86 -12.19 43.28
C MET A 1 -0.43 -11.53 42.80
N ASN A 2 -1.51 -11.65 43.58
CA ASN A 2 -2.81 -11.05 43.23
C ASN A 2 -2.92 -9.57 43.62
N PHE A 3 -1.96 -9.08 44.41
CA PHE A 3 -1.93 -7.67 44.79
C PHE A 3 -1.24 -6.81 43.74
N PHE A 4 -1.77 -5.60 43.52
CA PHE A 4 -1.15 -4.50 42.78
C PHE A 4 -1.42 -3.21 43.55
N ALA A 5 -0.38 -2.41 43.81
CA ALA A 5 -0.47 -1.20 44.64
C ALA A 5 -1.15 -1.39 46.02
N GLY A 6 -1.00 -2.58 46.62
CA GLY A 6 -1.59 -2.89 47.94
C GLY A 6 -3.06 -3.33 47.90
N GLU A 7 -3.69 -3.38 46.73
CA GLU A 7 -5.06 -3.85 46.55
C GLU A 7 -5.12 -5.25 45.95
N ASP A 8 -6.06 -6.07 46.41
CA ASP A 8 -6.34 -7.39 45.82
C ASP A 8 -7.00 -7.23 44.44
N GLN A 9 -6.40 -7.80 43.41
CA GLN A 9 -6.84 -7.77 42.02
C GLN A 9 -7.35 -9.14 41.54
N THR A 10 -7.74 -10.02 42.46
CA THR A 10 -8.31 -11.33 42.12
C THR A 10 -9.47 -11.19 41.14
N GLY A 11 -9.44 -11.95 40.03
CA GLY A 11 -10.43 -11.91 38.96
C GLY A 11 -10.15 -10.92 37.82
N LYS A 12 -9.12 -10.07 37.94
CA LYS A 12 -8.71 -9.17 36.86
C LYS A 12 -7.58 -9.73 35.99
N VAL A 13 -7.41 -9.16 34.81
CA VAL A 13 -6.37 -9.53 33.84
C VAL A 13 -5.14 -8.63 34.01
N LYS A 14 -3.95 -9.25 33.98
CA LYS A 14 -2.66 -8.57 33.89
C LYS A 14 -2.05 -8.80 32.51
N VAL A 15 -1.34 -7.79 32.00
CA VAL A 15 -0.64 -7.85 30.72
C VAL A 15 0.80 -7.37 30.92
N ARG A 16 1.75 -8.03 30.24
CA ARG A 16 3.16 -7.61 30.25
C ARG A 16 3.45 -6.80 28.98
N CYS A 17 3.67 -5.50 29.14
CA CYS A 17 3.80 -4.56 28.03
C CYS A 17 4.49 -3.27 28.50
N TRP A 18 4.62 -2.29 27.61
CA TRP A 18 5.02 -0.93 27.98
C TRP A 18 4.07 -0.39 29.06
N LYS A 19 4.64 0.12 30.15
CA LYS A 19 3.84 0.51 31.33
C LYS A 19 2.96 1.73 31.09
N GLY A 20 3.23 2.52 30.06
CA GLY A 20 2.40 3.67 29.69
C GLY A 20 2.91 5.01 30.23
N PRO A 21 2.22 6.11 29.85
CA PRO A 21 2.65 7.47 30.15
C PRO A 21 2.62 7.84 31.64
N ASP A 22 1.83 7.14 32.45
CA ASP A 22 1.78 7.35 33.91
C ASP A 22 3.11 7.01 34.61
N TYR A 23 4.03 6.36 33.91
CA TYR A 23 5.37 6.00 34.40
C TYR A 23 6.48 6.90 33.81
N ILE A 24 6.12 7.98 33.12
CA ILE A 24 7.05 8.94 32.50
C ILE A 24 6.76 10.32 33.10
N GLU A 25 7.68 10.86 33.89
CA GLU A 25 7.52 12.21 34.46
C GLU A 25 7.95 13.28 33.44
N VAL A 26 9.11 13.10 32.84
CA VAL A 26 9.72 14.00 31.85
C VAL A 26 10.15 13.20 30.63
N PRO A 27 9.41 13.26 29.50
CA PRO A 27 9.70 12.48 28.29
C PRO A 27 11.10 12.65 27.69
N LEU A 28 11.84 13.70 28.06
CA LEU A 28 13.19 13.95 27.58
C LEU A 28 14.26 13.10 28.29
N ILE A 29 13.98 12.62 29.50
CA ILE A 29 14.97 11.97 30.39
C ILE A 29 14.44 10.71 31.07
N ASP A 30 13.17 10.34 30.82
CA ASP A 30 12.52 9.19 31.43
C ASP A 30 12.00 8.22 30.38
N GLU A 31 12.01 6.94 30.74
CA GLU A 31 11.38 5.85 30.00
C GLU A 31 10.37 5.13 30.89
N ALA A 32 9.25 4.67 30.32
CA ALA A 32 8.33 3.87 31.13
C ALA A 32 8.95 2.50 31.41
N GLY A 33 9.51 1.85 30.38
CA GLY A 33 9.94 0.46 30.43
C GLY A 33 8.79 -0.56 30.35
N VAL A 34 9.14 -1.85 30.43
CA VAL A 34 8.20 -2.98 30.24
C VAL A 34 8.04 -3.78 31.53
N ASP A 35 6.81 -3.93 32.01
CA ASP A 35 6.48 -4.77 33.16
C ASP A 35 5.02 -5.25 33.12
N TRP A 36 4.60 -6.01 34.13
CA TRP A 36 3.21 -6.41 34.35
C TRP A 36 2.39 -5.24 34.88
N ILE A 37 1.38 -4.83 34.11
CA ILE A 37 0.36 -3.86 34.51
C ILE A 37 -1.03 -4.51 34.50
N MET A 38 -1.98 -3.84 35.13
CA MET A 38 -3.39 -4.22 35.01
C MET A 38 -3.90 -3.88 33.60
N ALA A 39 -4.67 -4.78 32.99
CA ALA A 39 -5.17 -4.58 31.63
C ALA A 39 -6.10 -3.37 31.50
N ASP A 40 -6.81 -2.99 32.57
CA ASP A 40 -7.65 -1.80 32.65
C ASP A 40 -6.85 -0.47 32.72
N ARG A 41 -5.52 -0.55 32.80
CA ARG A 41 -4.58 0.58 32.75
C ARG A 41 -3.70 0.58 31.50
N TRP A 42 -3.98 -0.30 30.54
CA TRP A 42 -3.17 -0.42 29.33
C TRP A 42 -3.33 0.78 28.40
N TRP A 43 -2.22 1.21 27.81
CA TRP A 43 -2.15 2.25 26.78
C TRP A 43 -1.44 1.72 25.53
N PRO A 44 -1.84 2.15 24.32
CA PRO A 44 -1.06 1.92 23.11
C PRO A 44 0.29 2.64 23.21
N TYR A 45 1.32 2.10 22.55
CA TYR A 45 2.65 2.70 22.51
C TYR A 45 2.64 3.91 21.55
N GLN A 46 2.15 5.03 22.06
CA GLN A 46 1.91 6.28 21.35
C GLN A 46 2.05 7.47 22.30
N ARG A 47 2.17 8.68 21.72
CA ARG A 47 2.03 9.93 22.49
C ARG A 47 0.66 9.94 23.20
N PRO A 48 0.57 10.42 24.45
CA PRO A 48 -0.71 10.53 25.16
C PRO A 48 -1.75 11.40 24.44
N SER A 49 -1.30 12.43 23.71
CA SER A 49 -2.14 13.30 22.89
C SER A 49 -2.57 12.68 21.56
N PHE A 50 -2.04 11.50 21.21
CA PHE A 50 -2.29 10.82 19.93
C PHE A 50 -2.42 9.29 20.12
N VAL A 51 -3.26 8.88 21.07
CA VAL A 51 -3.42 7.49 21.49
C VAL A 51 -3.95 6.57 20.39
N THR A 52 -5.16 6.84 19.92
CA THR A 52 -5.83 6.07 18.87
C THR A 52 -6.56 7.06 18.00
N PRO A 53 -6.29 7.10 16.68
CA PRO A 53 -6.94 8.05 15.80
C PRO A 53 -8.48 7.93 15.86
N PRO A 54 -9.23 9.05 15.73
CA PRO A 54 -10.68 9.07 15.92
C PRO A 54 -11.46 8.58 14.69
N PHE A 55 -11.16 7.37 14.23
CA PHE A 55 -11.84 6.68 13.14
C PHE A 55 -11.79 5.16 13.33
N ALA A 56 -12.60 4.42 12.56
CA ALA A 56 -12.67 2.97 12.66
C ALA A 56 -11.33 2.31 12.33
N GLY A 57 -10.95 1.27 13.08
CA GLY A 57 -9.66 0.58 12.92
C GLY A 57 -9.58 -0.32 11.67
N TYR A 58 -10.69 -0.91 11.23
CA TYR A 58 -10.68 -1.78 10.07
C TYR A 58 -11.04 -1.00 8.79
N VAL A 59 -10.22 -1.00 7.74
CA VAL A 59 -8.85 -1.57 7.62
C VAL A 59 -7.77 -0.59 8.07
N SER A 60 -6.55 -1.07 8.30
CA SER A 60 -5.40 -0.19 8.56
C SER A 60 -5.11 0.73 7.38
N GLY A 61 -5.28 2.03 7.61
CA GLY A 61 -4.96 3.07 6.62
C GLY A 61 -3.47 3.10 6.27
N HIS A 62 -2.59 2.99 7.28
CA HIS A 62 -1.14 2.97 7.04
C HIS A 62 -0.74 1.80 6.14
N SER A 63 -1.26 0.60 6.41
CA SER A 63 -1.04 -0.60 5.58
C SER A 63 -1.53 -0.40 4.14
N THR A 64 -2.62 0.35 3.97
CA THR A 64 -3.20 0.62 2.64
C THR A 64 -2.36 1.65 1.87
N TYR A 65 -2.07 2.79 2.48
CA TYR A 65 -1.32 3.88 1.83
C TYR A 65 0.14 3.51 1.57
N SER A 66 0.81 2.88 2.54
CA SER A 66 2.21 2.47 2.35
C SER A 66 2.33 1.40 1.27
N ARG A 67 1.36 0.49 1.17
CA ARG A 67 1.34 -0.53 0.11
C ARG A 67 1.05 0.07 -1.25
N ALA A 68 0.09 1.00 -1.33
CA ALA A 68 -0.18 1.73 -2.56
C ALA A 68 1.05 2.51 -3.05
N ALA A 69 1.75 3.20 -2.13
CA ALA A 69 2.97 3.93 -2.45
C ALA A 69 4.10 3.02 -2.96
N ALA A 70 4.32 1.87 -2.33
CA ALA A 70 5.36 0.94 -2.77
C ALA A 70 5.12 0.39 -4.18
N GLU A 71 3.89 -0.02 -4.49
CA GLU A 71 3.54 -0.54 -5.81
C GLU A 71 3.63 0.56 -6.87
N LEU A 72 3.21 1.79 -6.54
CA LEU A 72 3.36 2.95 -7.43
C LEU A 72 4.82 3.29 -7.69
N LEU A 73 5.66 3.33 -6.66
CA LEU A 73 7.07 3.68 -6.78
C LEU A 73 7.84 2.65 -7.61
N GLU A 74 7.55 1.37 -7.43
CA GLU A 74 8.14 0.30 -8.25
C GLU A 74 7.79 0.45 -9.73
N LEU A 75 6.52 0.73 -10.06
CA LEU A 75 6.10 1.00 -11.44
C LEU A 75 6.76 2.25 -11.99
N LEU A 76 6.83 3.31 -11.19
CA LEU A 76 7.39 4.61 -11.58
C LEU A 76 8.90 4.54 -11.87
N THR A 77 9.66 3.78 -11.07
CA THR A 77 11.11 3.65 -11.25
C THR A 77 11.51 2.49 -12.14
N GLY A 78 10.58 1.55 -12.42
CA GLY A 78 10.86 0.28 -13.08
C GLY A 78 11.71 -0.68 -12.25
N SER A 79 11.78 -0.48 -10.92
CA SER A 79 12.62 -1.25 -10.01
C SER A 79 12.00 -1.31 -8.62
N GLU A 80 12.02 -2.46 -7.96
CA GLU A 80 11.54 -2.61 -6.57
C GLU A 80 12.46 -1.92 -5.54
N TYR A 81 13.71 -1.62 -5.95
CA TYR A 81 14.74 -1.05 -5.09
C TYR A 81 14.74 0.47 -5.07
N TRP A 82 15.12 1.04 -3.93
CA TRP A 82 15.41 2.47 -3.82
C TRP A 82 16.54 2.88 -4.77
N PRO A 83 16.53 4.11 -5.31
CA PRO A 83 17.67 4.64 -6.04
C PRO A 83 18.94 4.57 -5.17
N GLY A 84 20.01 3.95 -5.69
CA GLY A 84 21.22 3.67 -4.92
C GLY A 84 21.20 2.37 -4.11
N GLY A 85 20.08 1.63 -4.12
CA GLY A 85 19.93 0.29 -3.55
C GLY A 85 19.57 0.22 -2.06
N LEU A 86 19.57 1.36 -1.35
CA LEU A 86 19.25 1.40 0.08
C LEU A 86 18.71 2.79 0.47
N ALA A 87 17.51 2.82 1.05
CA ALA A 87 17.04 3.99 1.79
C ALA A 87 17.51 3.87 3.24
N GLU A 88 17.97 4.98 3.80
CA GLU A 88 18.37 5.07 5.20
C GLU A 88 17.64 6.21 5.91
N TRP A 89 17.30 5.99 7.18
CA TRP A 89 16.76 7.01 8.05
C TRP A 89 17.45 6.97 9.41
N SER A 90 18.09 8.08 9.79
CA SER A 90 18.82 8.15 11.05
C SER A 90 17.86 8.29 12.24
N ALA A 91 18.06 7.43 13.25
CA ALA A 91 17.40 7.49 14.54
C ALA A 91 18.46 7.84 15.61
N PRO A 92 18.66 9.14 15.91
CA PRO A 92 19.71 9.55 16.84
C PRO A 92 19.33 9.22 18.28
N MET A 93 20.35 8.85 19.07
CA MET A 93 20.20 8.55 20.49
C MET A 93 19.41 9.63 21.23
N ASN A 94 18.48 9.21 22.09
CA ASN A 94 17.68 10.02 23.02
C ASN A 94 16.87 11.19 22.42
N THR A 95 16.81 11.32 21.09
CA THR A 95 16.17 12.47 20.42
C THR A 95 15.18 12.07 19.34
N PHE A 96 15.12 10.77 19.01
CA PHE A 96 14.20 10.26 18.00
C PHE A 96 12.79 10.05 18.54
N LEU A 97 12.70 9.47 19.74
CA LEU A 97 11.43 9.34 20.44
C LEU A 97 11.04 10.67 21.07
N VAL A 98 9.73 10.84 21.23
CA VAL A 98 9.11 12.15 21.51
C VAL A 98 8.07 12.06 22.63
N PHE A 99 7.91 10.87 23.20
CA PHE A 99 7.02 10.57 24.31
C PHE A 99 7.72 9.80 25.43
N GLU A 100 8.99 9.40 25.23
CA GLU A 100 9.92 8.89 26.24
C GLU A 100 11.35 9.03 25.70
N GLU A 101 12.35 8.88 26.57
CA GLU A 101 13.76 8.95 26.17
C GLU A 101 14.13 7.74 25.30
N GLY A 102 14.68 8.00 24.11
CA GLY A 102 15.26 6.95 23.27
C GLY A 102 15.45 7.34 21.81
N PRO A 103 16.07 6.45 21.02
CA PRO A 103 16.64 5.15 21.40
C PRO A 103 17.92 5.28 22.23
N SER A 104 18.36 4.20 22.90
CA SER A 104 19.55 4.16 23.75
C SER A 104 20.89 4.25 23.00
N MET A 105 20.87 4.21 21.66
CA MET A 105 22.01 4.46 20.80
C MET A 105 21.54 5.01 19.46
N THR A 106 22.42 5.72 18.75
CA THR A 106 22.16 6.13 17.37
C THR A 106 22.26 4.92 16.45
N PHE A 107 21.26 4.73 15.59
CA PHE A 107 21.31 3.76 14.50
C PHE A 107 20.57 4.28 13.27
N ASN A 108 20.75 3.62 12.13
CA ASN A 108 19.97 3.89 10.92
C ASN A 108 18.95 2.78 10.70
N LEU A 109 17.71 3.15 10.46
CA LEU A 109 16.73 2.28 9.81
C LEU A 109 17.09 2.19 8.33
N GLN A 110 16.96 1.00 7.74
CA GLN A 110 17.41 0.74 6.38
C GLN A 110 16.40 -0.14 5.63
N TRP A 111 16.14 0.21 4.37
CA TRP A 111 15.23 -0.54 3.49
C TRP A 111 15.83 -0.69 2.11
N ALA A 112 15.93 -1.93 1.61
CA ALA A 112 16.43 -2.18 0.26
C ALA A 112 15.36 -1.87 -0.78
N THR A 113 14.13 -2.30 -0.52
CA THR A 113 12.98 -2.11 -1.41
C THR A 113 11.95 -1.13 -0.85
N PHE A 114 11.09 -0.61 -1.74
CA PHE A 114 9.90 0.13 -1.29
C PHE A 114 8.96 -0.76 -0.47
N MET A 115 8.93 -2.06 -0.77
CA MET A 115 8.12 -3.04 -0.08
C MET A 115 8.58 -3.27 1.36
N ASP A 116 9.89 -3.23 1.64
CA ASP A 116 10.42 -3.32 3.01
C ASP A 116 9.91 -2.18 3.88
N ALA A 117 10.01 -0.94 3.38
CA ALA A 117 9.50 0.25 4.06
C ALA A 117 7.97 0.19 4.25
N SER A 118 7.25 -0.28 3.24
CA SER A 118 5.81 -0.48 3.29
C SER A 118 5.38 -1.47 4.37
N ASN A 119 6.09 -2.60 4.44
CA ASN A 119 5.86 -3.66 5.42
C ASN A 119 6.17 -3.18 6.84
N GLU A 120 7.28 -2.47 7.06
CA GLU A 120 7.60 -1.91 8.37
C GLU A 120 6.57 -0.86 8.81
N SER A 121 6.12 0.01 7.90
CA SER A 121 5.05 0.98 8.19
C SER A 121 3.77 0.29 8.67
N ALA A 122 3.37 -0.82 8.04
CA ALA A 122 2.25 -1.63 8.48
C ALA A 122 2.50 -2.29 9.87
N LEU A 123 3.66 -2.92 10.06
CA LEU A 123 4.03 -3.56 11.33
C LEU A 123 4.07 -2.56 12.49
N SER A 124 4.50 -1.32 12.22
CA SER A 124 4.58 -0.25 13.22
C SER A 124 3.25 0.01 13.93
N ARG A 125 2.12 -0.28 13.28
CA ARG A 125 0.80 -0.06 13.88
C ARG A 125 0.40 -1.14 14.89
N MET A 126 0.92 -2.35 14.69
CA MET A 126 0.82 -3.44 15.66
C MET A 126 1.75 -3.19 16.84
N TRP A 127 3.00 -2.79 16.59
CA TRP A 127 3.94 -2.42 17.65
C TRP A 127 3.45 -1.20 18.46
N GLY A 128 2.85 -0.24 17.77
CA GLY A 128 2.18 0.92 18.38
C GLY A 128 0.89 0.59 19.13
N GLY A 129 0.36 -0.64 19.01
CA GLY A 129 -0.81 -1.09 19.74
C GLY A 129 -2.16 -0.57 19.22
N ILE A 130 -2.26 -0.08 17.98
CA ILE A 130 -3.51 0.55 17.49
C ILE A 130 -4.21 -0.21 16.36
N HIS A 131 -3.58 -1.25 15.80
CA HIS A 131 -4.21 -2.17 14.86
C HIS A 131 -3.89 -3.62 15.26
N PRO A 132 -4.88 -4.52 15.39
CA PRO A 132 -4.64 -5.96 15.39
C PRO A 132 -4.20 -6.48 14.01
N PRO A 133 -3.57 -7.67 13.92
CA PRO A 133 -3.11 -8.24 12.65
C PRO A 133 -4.19 -8.41 11.57
N ILE A 134 -5.46 -8.56 11.97
CA ILE A 134 -6.58 -8.71 11.05
C ILE A 134 -6.86 -7.43 10.23
N ASP A 135 -6.46 -6.26 10.72
CA ASP A 135 -6.65 -4.98 10.04
C ASP A 135 -5.63 -4.77 8.91
N ASP A 136 -4.48 -5.46 8.98
CA ASP A 136 -3.33 -5.24 8.11
C ASP A 136 -3.49 -5.91 6.73
N ALA A 137 -3.71 -7.23 6.72
CA ALA A 137 -3.73 -8.00 5.47
C ALA A 137 -4.78 -7.50 4.44
N PRO A 138 -6.02 -7.15 4.83
CA PRO A 138 -6.97 -6.55 3.90
C PRO A 138 -6.54 -5.17 3.43
N GLY A 139 -5.96 -4.34 4.30
CA GLY A 139 -5.41 -3.03 3.93
C GLY A 139 -4.32 -3.14 2.87
N ARG A 140 -3.39 -4.08 3.01
CA ARG A 140 -2.36 -4.34 1.98
C ARG A 140 -2.97 -4.80 0.66
N ARG A 141 -4.00 -5.66 0.68
CA ARG A 141 -4.70 -6.08 -0.57
C ARG A 141 -5.33 -4.89 -1.28
N ILE A 142 -5.97 -3.99 -0.54
CA ILE A 142 -6.54 -2.76 -1.08
C ILE A 142 -5.42 -1.88 -1.64
N GLY A 143 -4.37 -1.63 -0.87
CA GLY A 143 -3.23 -0.81 -1.27
C GLY A 143 -2.58 -1.30 -2.56
N LYS A 144 -2.41 -2.61 -2.72
CA LYS A 144 -1.89 -3.22 -3.97
C LYS A 144 -2.73 -2.84 -5.19
N ARG A 145 -4.06 -2.93 -5.10
CA ARG A 145 -4.95 -2.58 -6.21
C ARG A 145 -4.98 -1.07 -6.44
N VAL A 146 -5.09 -0.28 -5.39
CA VAL A 146 -5.16 1.19 -5.47
C VAL A 146 -3.88 1.78 -6.02
N GLY A 147 -2.71 1.37 -5.53
CA GLY A 147 -1.41 1.89 -5.97
C GLY A 147 -1.17 1.68 -7.46
N ARG A 148 -1.39 0.43 -7.92
CA ARG A 148 -1.30 0.08 -9.34
C ARG A 148 -2.28 0.91 -10.16
N ASN A 149 -3.57 0.89 -9.83
CA ASN A 149 -4.60 1.64 -10.55
C ASN A 149 -4.35 3.16 -10.56
N ALA A 150 -3.81 3.73 -9.48
CA ALA A 150 -3.53 5.16 -9.39
C ALA A 150 -2.35 5.58 -10.28
N PHE A 151 -1.27 4.78 -10.32
CA PHE A 151 -0.12 5.02 -11.20
C PHE A 151 -0.58 5.04 -12.67
N HIS A 152 -1.21 3.94 -13.04
CA HIS A 152 -1.88 3.69 -14.30
C HIS A 152 -2.88 4.81 -14.70
N TYR A 153 -3.71 5.31 -13.77
CA TYR A 153 -4.56 6.49 -14.01
C TYR A 153 -3.76 7.77 -14.25
N ALA A 154 -2.66 7.97 -13.52
CA ALA A 154 -1.79 9.12 -13.73
C ALA A 154 -1.11 9.06 -15.11
N GLU A 155 -0.71 7.88 -15.58
CA GLU A 155 -0.14 7.72 -16.93
C GLU A 155 -1.08 8.23 -18.00
N THR A 156 -2.39 8.11 -17.82
CA THR A 156 -3.41 8.57 -18.79
C THR A 156 -3.56 10.07 -18.88
N ILE A 157 -3.14 10.75 -17.82
CA ILE A 157 -3.09 12.21 -17.78
C ILE A 157 -1.75 12.70 -18.36
N VAL A 158 -0.65 12.01 -18.03
CA VAL A 158 0.72 12.44 -18.36
C VAL A 158 1.12 12.06 -19.79
N PHE A 159 0.80 10.84 -20.18
CA PHE A 159 1.00 10.29 -21.52
C PHE A 159 -0.35 9.90 -22.08
N PRO A 160 -1.28 10.86 -22.28
CA PRO A 160 -2.62 10.55 -22.74
C PRO A 160 -2.53 9.65 -23.95
N GLN A 161 -1.68 9.97 -24.94
CA GLN A 161 -1.44 9.19 -26.15
C GLN A 161 -0.97 7.73 -25.96
N TRP A 162 -0.43 7.34 -24.80
CA TRP A 162 0.13 6.01 -24.54
C TRP A 162 -0.61 5.24 -23.44
N ALA A 163 -1.54 5.88 -22.74
CA ALA A 163 -2.11 5.35 -21.50
C ALA A 163 -3.63 5.16 -21.65
N GLN A 164 -3.95 4.26 -22.56
CA GLN A 164 -5.29 3.80 -22.91
C GLN A 164 -5.96 3.01 -21.76
N GLU A 165 -5.17 2.52 -20.80
CA GLU A 165 -5.61 1.60 -19.74
C GLU A 165 -6.49 2.27 -18.64
N PHE A 166 -6.55 3.62 -18.54
CA PHE A 166 -7.27 4.31 -17.43
C PHE A 166 -7.87 5.69 -17.79
N GLY A 167 -8.47 5.86 -18.97
CA GLY A 167 -9.29 7.04 -19.30
C GLY A 167 -8.56 8.27 -19.84
N GLY A 168 -7.34 8.09 -20.37
CA GLY A 168 -6.62 9.13 -21.11
C GLY A 168 -6.94 9.02 -22.59
N ASN A 169 -6.69 10.10 -23.32
CA ASN A 169 -6.94 10.19 -24.76
C ASN A 169 -5.86 9.44 -25.58
N GLY A 170 -5.47 8.25 -25.11
CA GLY A 170 -4.57 7.31 -25.76
C GLY A 170 -5.03 7.16 -27.17
N PHE A 171 -4.18 7.62 -28.07
CA PHE A 171 -4.37 7.67 -29.51
C PHE A 171 -5.54 6.80 -29.92
N LEU A 172 -6.66 7.49 -30.16
CA LEU A 172 -7.77 6.96 -30.90
C LEU A 172 -7.25 6.72 -32.33
N PRO A 173 -7.21 5.49 -32.88
CA PRO A 173 -8.22 5.25 -33.89
C PRO A 173 -9.52 5.42 -33.11
N SER A 174 -10.25 6.43 -33.51
CA SER A 174 -11.57 6.73 -32.99
C SER A 174 -12.36 5.42 -32.84
N GLY A 175 -13.44 5.41 -32.06
CA GLY A 175 -14.45 4.35 -32.19
C GLY A 175 -14.95 4.14 -33.64
N ASP A 176 -14.42 4.90 -34.61
CA ASP A 176 -14.48 4.71 -36.04
C ASP A 176 -13.82 3.39 -36.51
N CYS A 177 -12.86 2.80 -35.76
CA CYS A 177 -12.23 1.55 -36.17
C CYS A 177 -11.91 0.53 -35.06
N GLU A 178 -12.88 -0.34 -34.80
CA GLU A 178 -12.72 -1.50 -33.92
C GLU A 178 -11.63 -2.46 -34.45
N GLY A 179 -10.74 -2.95 -33.56
CA GLY A 179 -9.69 -3.93 -33.89
C GLY A 179 -8.40 -3.36 -34.52
N ASP A 180 -8.33 -2.05 -34.81
CA ASP A 180 -7.07 -1.39 -35.15
C ASP A 180 -6.48 -0.81 -33.85
N PHE A 181 -5.59 -1.55 -33.20
CA PHE A 181 -5.07 -1.19 -31.87
C PHE A 181 -3.82 -0.32 -31.94
N ASN A 182 -3.12 -0.32 -33.09
CA ASN A 182 -1.95 0.53 -33.31
C ASN A 182 -2.29 1.83 -34.09
N GLY A 183 -3.53 1.94 -34.60
CA GLY A 183 -4.09 3.05 -35.38
C GLY A 183 -3.35 3.32 -36.69
N ASP A 184 -2.86 2.27 -37.34
CA ASP A 184 -2.23 2.36 -38.67
C ASP A 184 -3.25 2.24 -39.83
N GLY A 185 -4.54 2.06 -39.51
CA GLY A 185 -5.63 1.92 -40.46
C GLY A 185 -5.83 0.49 -40.97
N ALA A 186 -4.98 -0.45 -40.56
CA ALA A 186 -5.08 -1.87 -40.90
C ALA A 186 -5.29 -2.70 -39.62
N ARG A 187 -6.01 -3.82 -39.77
CA ARG A 187 -6.27 -4.75 -38.67
C ARG A 187 -5.51 -6.04 -38.93
N GLY A 188 -4.36 -6.22 -38.29
CA GLY A 188 -3.46 -7.31 -38.62
C GLY A 188 -2.52 -7.73 -37.49
N SER A 189 -1.32 -8.19 -37.88
CA SER A 189 -0.38 -8.76 -36.93
C SER A 189 0.17 -7.77 -35.90
N GLY A 190 0.21 -6.47 -36.25
CA GLY A 190 0.58 -5.42 -35.30
C GLY A 190 -0.41 -5.34 -34.16
N ASP A 191 -1.70 -5.35 -34.49
CA ASP A 191 -2.81 -5.29 -33.54
C ASP A 191 -2.92 -6.58 -32.73
N LEU A 192 -2.70 -7.74 -33.36
CA LEU A 192 -2.69 -9.01 -32.64
C LEU A 192 -1.66 -9.05 -31.51
N ILE A 193 -0.45 -8.53 -31.78
CA ILE A 193 0.61 -8.50 -30.78
C ILE A 193 0.18 -7.63 -29.60
N LEU A 194 -0.43 -6.47 -29.87
CA LEU A 194 -0.98 -5.59 -28.83
C LEU A 194 -2.09 -6.28 -28.03
N PHE A 195 -3.06 -6.91 -28.69
CA PHE A 195 -4.11 -7.69 -28.05
C PHE A 195 -3.56 -8.79 -27.13
N LEU A 196 -2.56 -9.53 -27.59
CA LEU A 196 -1.93 -10.62 -26.83
C LEU A 196 -1.18 -10.12 -25.59
N THR A 197 -0.73 -8.86 -25.56
CA THR A 197 -0.13 -8.29 -24.35
C THR A 197 -1.16 -8.10 -23.23
N ALA A 198 -2.45 -7.98 -23.59
CA ALA A 198 -3.54 -7.75 -22.67
C ALA A 198 -4.39 -9.00 -22.38
N PHE A 199 -4.18 -10.09 -23.11
CA PHE A 199 -4.96 -11.33 -22.97
C PHE A 199 -4.86 -11.93 -21.57
N GLY A 200 -6.02 -12.18 -20.94
CA GLY A 200 -6.13 -12.73 -19.60
C GLY A 200 -5.87 -11.72 -18.47
N LEU A 201 -5.68 -10.44 -18.77
CA LEU A 201 -5.64 -9.38 -17.76
C LEU A 201 -7.06 -9.03 -17.29
N GLY A 202 -7.20 -8.61 -16.02
CA GLY A 202 -8.50 -8.27 -15.42
C GLY A 202 -8.97 -6.84 -15.71
N TRP A 203 -8.60 -6.28 -16.87
CA TRP A 203 -9.02 -4.95 -17.32
C TRP A 203 -9.65 -5.06 -18.72
N THR A 204 -10.55 -4.14 -19.06
CA THR A 204 -11.66 -4.38 -20.01
C THR A 204 -11.78 -3.28 -21.06
N GLY A 205 -10.67 -2.64 -21.47
CA GLY A 205 -10.76 -1.52 -22.41
C GLY A 205 -10.88 -1.96 -23.87
N PRO A 206 -10.13 -1.36 -24.82
CA PRO A 206 -10.40 -1.53 -26.26
C PRO A 206 -10.17 -2.97 -26.76
N TYR A 207 -9.51 -3.81 -25.97
CA TYR A 207 -9.33 -5.24 -26.27
C TYR A 207 -10.52 -6.11 -25.82
N ASP A 208 -11.44 -5.56 -25.02
CA ASP A 208 -12.74 -6.18 -24.69
C ASP A 208 -13.75 -5.78 -25.76
N LEU A 209 -13.76 -6.54 -26.85
CA LEU A 209 -14.55 -6.27 -28.04
C LEU A 209 -16.01 -6.73 -27.87
N ASP A 210 -16.28 -7.61 -26.92
CA ASP A 210 -17.65 -8.09 -26.65
C ASP A 210 -18.30 -7.46 -25.41
N ASN A 211 -17.61 -6.54 -24.73
CA ASN A 211 -18.02 -5.87 -23.51
C ASN A 211 -18.32 -6.84 -22.35
N SER A 212 -17.62 -7.98 -22.29
CA SER A 212 -17.78 -9.01 -21.25
C SER A 212 -17.11 -8.66 -19.92
N ALA A 213 -16.34 -7.58 -19.88
CA ALA A 213 -15.44 -7.24 -18.79
C ALA A 213 -14.27 -8.25 -18.61
N ALA A 214 -13.89 -8.93 -19.68
CA ALA A 214 -12.71 -9.78 -19.78
C ALA A 214 -11.99 -9.51 -21.11
N ILE A 215 -10.70 -9.86 -21.19
CA ILE A 215 -9.98 -9.94 -22.47
C ILE A 215 -9.61 -11.40 -22.65
N ASP A 216 -10.45 -12.14 -23.36
CA ASP A 216 -10.35 -13.57 -23.48
C ASP A 216 -10.65 -14.07 -24.90
N THR A 217 -11.05 -15.34 -25.01
CA THR A 217 -11.19 -16.01 -26.30
C THR A 217 -12.30 -15.40 -27.16
N PRO A 218 -13.50 -15.10 -26.62
CA PRO A 218 -14.50 -14.25 -27.26
C PRO A 218 -13.92 -13.01 -27.95
N ASP A 219 -13.11 -12.20 -27.26
CA ASP A 219 -12.54 -10.99 -27.84
C ASP A 219 -11.58 -11.28 -28.99
N LEU A 220 -10.73 -12.30 -28.82
CA LEU A 220 -9.83 -12.73 -29.90
C LEU A 220 -10.61 -13.15 -31.14
N LEU A 221 -11.72 -13.87 -30.97
CA LEU A 221 -12.57 -14.30 -32.07
C LEU A 221 -13.25 -13.10 -32.74
N THR A 222 -13.69 -12.10 -31.97
CA THR A 222 -14.23 -10.85 -32.51
C THR A 222 -13.18 -10.09 -33.31
N PHE A 223 -11.97 -9.93 -32.77
CA PHE A 223 -10.85 -9.29 -33.47
C PHE A 223 -10.50 -9.99 -34.78
N LEU A 224 -10.45 -11.33 -34.79
CA LEU A 224 -10.14 -12.10 -36.00
C LEU A 224 -11.22 -11.98 -37.09
N GLN A 225 -12.46 -11.60 -36.77
CA GLN A 225 -13.48 -11.29 -37.78
C GLN A 225 -13.18 -9.97 -38.51
N LEU A 226 -12.38 -9.11 -37.90
CA LEU A 226 -11.98 -7.81 -38.43
C LEU A 226 -10.63 -7.90 -39.18
N TRP A 227 -9.99 -9.06 -39.21
CA TRP A 227 -8.66 -9.26 -39.79
C TRP A 227 -8.59 -8.88 -41.28
N ASP A 228 -7.51 -8.20 -41.67
CA ASP A 228 -7.22 -7.76 -43.04
C ASP A 228 -8.29 -6.82 -43.63
N SER A 229 -9.10 -6.20 -42.75
CA SER A 229 -9.99 -5.11 -43.12
C SER A 229 -9.37 -3.76 -42.78
N THR A 230 -9.65 -2.75 -43.62
CA THR A 230 -9.18 -1.39 -43.44
C THR A 230 -10.28 -0.53 -42.83
N CYS A 231 -9.89 0.39 -41.97
CA CYS A 231 -10.75 1.45 -41.45
C CYS A 231 -10.98 2.50 -42.56
N GLU A 232 -12.23 2.70 -43.01
CA GLU A 232 -12.58 3.84 -43.89
C GLU A 232 -13.03 5.07 -43.08
#